data_AF-A0A842YH32-F1
#
_entry.id   AF-A0A842YH32-F1
#
_cell.length_a   1.000
_cell.length_b   1.000
_cell.length_c   1.000
_cell.angle_alpha   90.00
_cell.angle_beta   90.00
_cell.angle_gamma   90.00
#
_symmetry.space_group_name_H-M   'P 1'
#
loop_
_entity.id
_entity.type
_entity.pdbx_description
1 polymer ?
#
loop_
_entity_poly.entity_id
_entity_poly.type
_entity_poly.pdbx_seq_one_letter_code
_entity_poly.pdbx_strand_id
1 'polypeptide(L)'
;EEEQKKLQYGEEVSSNIFGALVERIKLILRKHKLVSIFNTKTGITVAELLAHPTIIDMDALSTHDKTLLMGILTAAICEYKLANPSQELTNVLILDEAHYLLGKENVSGEAYSGAQLQAINAFTEMLRVVGGTGLGVILADQSPTSLVPEVMKIVVNMIIHALPSKEDRELVGNYTRCTESQIDHIGGMQPGEAVVYLQHEGTPKNVKMFQLERFVIGGISKEPVDDRMIAEHMKKIVQDHPELVDAEPIPEDMDIQSRPSKNERTVETKSDNKDPRERLLQKFPKEIKDRISQAVTNTTFKRFWEDCLEKEDLDTLTKLIYKISEKSGDGSYHSHLLVLYYLYEEYSCEDTQHVFEGIAEKIDGEVVG
;
A
#
# COMPACT_ATOMS: atom_id res chain seq x y z
N GLU A 1 -34.16 -2.50 -30.32
CA GLU A 1 -34.21 -2.42 -28.85
C GLU A 1 -32.97 -3.01 -28.16
N GLU A 2 -32.53 -4.25 -28.49
CA GLU A 2 -31.30 -4.81 -27.89
C GLU A 2 -30.01 -4.05 -28.27
N GLU A 3 -29.88 -3.57 -29.51
CA GLU A 3 -28.74 -2.72 -29.92
C GLU A 3 -28.76 -1.34 -29.26
N GLN A 4 -29.94 -0.73 -29.10
CA GLN A 4 -30.08 0.54 -28.37
C GLN A 4 -29.76 0.40 -26.89
N LYS A 5 -30.13 -0.72 -26.25
CA LYS A 5 -29.72 -1.03 -24.87
C LYS A 5 -28.21 -1.26 -24.75
N LYS A 6 -27.56 -1.89 -25.74
CA LYS A 6 -26.09 -2.04 -25.77
C LYS A 6 -25.36 -0.70 -25.96
N LEU A 7 -25.90 0.19 -26.80
CA LEU A 7 -25.38 1.55 -27.01
C LEU A 7 -25.54 2.43 -25.76
N GLN A 8 -26.72 2.44 -25.13
CA GLN A 8 -26.96 3.14 -23.87
C GLN A 8 -26.12 2.59 -22.71
N TYR A 9 -25.97 1.27 -22.62
CA TYR A 9 -25.10 0.63 -21.64
C TYR A 9 -23.62 0.99 -21.88
N GLY A 10 -23.19 1.06 -23.14
CA GLY A 10 -21.86 1.55 -23.51
C GLY A 10 -21.63 3.01 -23.12
N GLU A 11 -22.62 3.89 -23.33
CA GLU A 11 -22.56 5.30 -22.95
C GLU A 11 -22.57 5.51 -21.43
N GLU A 12 -23.42 4.80 -20.67
CA GLU A 12 -23.43 4.86 -19.21
C GLU A 12 -22.13 4.30 -18.61
N VAL A 13 -21.62 3.18 -19.10
CA VAL A 13 -20.34 2.61 -18.64
C VAL A 13 -19.17 3.53 -18.99
N SER A 14 -19.14 4.11 -20.19
CA SER A 14 -18.10 5.06 -20.60
C SER A 14 -18.15 6.35 -19.78
N SER A 15 -19.34 6.87 -19.48
CA SER A 15 -19.55 8.06 -18.64
C SER A 15 -19.11 7.80 -17.20
N ASN A 16 -19.45 6.61 -16.65
CA ASN A 16 -19.03 6.21 -15.31
C ASN A 16 -17.52 5.98 -15.18
N ILE A 17 -16.88 5.39 -16.20
CA ILE A 17 -15.42 5.23 -16.25
C ILE A 17 -14.74 6.59 -16.35
N PHE A 18 -15.24 7.47 -17.23
CA PHE A 18 -14.70 8.82 -17.38
C PHE A 18 -14.85 9.63 -16.08
N GLY A 19 -16.01 9.57 -15.43
CA GLY A 19 -16.24 10.20 -14.13
C GLY A 19 -15.30 9.67 -13.05
N ALA A 20 -15.09 8.36 -12.97
CA ALA A 20 -14.15 7.76 -12.03
C ALA A 20 -12.69 8.16 -12.30
N LEU A 21 -12.29 8.27 -13.58
CA LEU A 21 -10.96 8.75 -13.97
C LEU A 21 -10.77 10.23 -13.63
N VAL A 22 -11.77 11.07 -13.90
CA VAL A 22 -11.75 12.49 -13.55
C VAL A 22 -11.64 12.67 -12.03
N GLU A 23 -12.41 11.94 -11.24
CA GLU A 23 -12.31 11.99 -9.78
C GLU A 23 -10.95 11.49 -9.28
N ARG A 24 -10.36 10.48 -9.91
CA ARG A 24 -9.03 10.00 -9.56
C ARG A 24 -7.94 11.01 -9.92
N ILE A 25 -8.05 11.69 -11.05
CA ILE A 25 -7.17 12.80 -11.44
C ILE A 25 -7.32 13.96 -10.45
N LYS A 26 -8.55 14.35 -10.08
CA LYS A 26 -8.78 15.37 -9.04
C LYS A 26 -8.16 14.98 -7.70
N LEU A 27 -8.25 13.72 -7.28
CA LEU A 27 -7.60 13.24 -6.06
C LEU A 27 -6.07 13.35 -6.12
N ILE A 28 -5.47 13.04 -7.28
CA ILE A 28 -4.03 13.26 -7.52
C ILE A 28 -3.70 14.75 -7.40
N LEU A 29 -4.53 15.61 -7.99
CA LEU A 29 -4.32 17.06 -8.03
C LEU A 29 -4.72 17.81 -6.74
N ARG A 30 -5.41 17.17 -5.80
CA ARG A 30 -5.73 17.72 -4.47
C ARG A 30 -4.67 17.40 -3.41
N LYS A 31 -3.85 16.37 -3.63
CA LYS A 31 -2.81 15.95 -2.68
C LYS A 31 -1.50 16.70 -2.97
N HIS A 32 -1.11 17.60 -2.08
CA HIS A 32 0.10 18.44 -2.23
C HIS A 32 1.36 17.68 -2.69
N LYS A 33 1.62 16.48 -2.15
CA LYS A 33 2.77 15.64 -2.55
C LYS A 33 2.67 15.06 -3.97
N LEU A 34 1.47 14.66 -4.40
CA LEU A 34 1.26 14.15 -5.75
C LEU A 34 1.22 15.27 -6.77
N VAL A 35 0.64 16.42 -6.42
CA VAL A 35 0.70 17.63 -7.22
C VAL A 35 2.14 18.01 -7.52
N SER A 36 3.02 18.04 -6.51
CA SER A 36 4.44 18.35 -6.76
C SER A 36 5.15 17.34 -7.68
N ILE A 37 4.61 16.12 -7.83
CA ILE A 37 5.17 15.09 -8.72
C ILE A 37 4.58 15.17 -10.13
N PHE A 38 3.26 15.39 -10.25
CA PHE A 38 2.54 15.29 -11.52
C PHE A 38 2.26 16.64 -12.20
N ASN A 39 2.19 17.73 -11.43
CA ASN A 39 1.89 19.07 -11.95
C ASN A 39 3.18 19.79 -12.38
N THR A 40 3.92 19.16 -13.29
CA THR A 40 5.14 19.70 -13.88
C THR A 40 4.99 19.75 -15.40
N LYS A 41 5.57 20.78 -16.03
CA LYS A 41 5.59 20.88 -17.51
C LYS A 41 6.58 19.93 -18.15
N THR A 42 7.65 19.62 -17.43
CA THR A 42 8.76 18.79 -17.88
C THR A 42 9.25 17.92 -16.75
N GLY A 43 9.53 16.65 -17.03
CA GLY A 43 10.06 15.71 -16.07
C GLY A 43 11.28 14.99 -16.61
N ILE A 44 11.92 14.21 -15.73
CA ILE A 44 13.00 13.29 -16.11
C ILE A 44 12.42 12.24 -17.06
N THR A 45 13.03 12.08 -18.23
CA THR A 45 12.61 11.06 -19.20
C THR A 45 13.00 9.66 -18.72
N VAL A 46 12.32 8.63 -19.22
CA VAL A 46 12.69 7.23 -18.93
C VAL A 46 14.13 6.93 -19.40
N ALA A 47 14.56 7.54 -20.51
CA ALA A 47 15.92 7.38 -21.00
C ALA A 47 16.97 7.91 -20.01
N GLU A 48 16.74 9.10 -19.45
CA GLU A 48 17.60 9.69 -18.42
C GLU A 48 17.56 8.88 -17.13
N LEU A 49 16.38 8.43 -16.71
CA LEU A 49 16.21 7.59 -15.51
C LEU A 49 17.03 6.30 -15.60
N LEU A 50 17.05 5.68 -16.78
CA LEU A 50 17.75 4.43 -17.05
C LEU A 50 19.23 4.61 -17.40
N ALA A 51 19.71 5.84 -17.60
CA ALA A 51 21.11 6.13 -17.89
C ALA A 51 22.01 6.00 -16.66
N HIS A 52 21.43 6.03 -15.45
CA HIS A 52 22.15 5.98 -14.19
C HIS A 52 21.52 4.99 -13.22
N PRO A 53 22.29 4.41 -12.27
CA PRO A 53 21.72 3.72 -11.13
C PRO A 53 20.86 4.70 -10.33
N THR A 54 19.55 4.48 -10.32
CA THR A 54 18.58 5.38 -9.69
C THR A 54 17.82 4.66 -8.58
N ILE A 55 17.73 5.30 -7.42
CA ILE A 55 16.88 4.89 -6.30
C ILE A 55 15.72 5.89 -6.23
N ILE A 56 14.49 5.38 -6.21
CA ILE A 56 13.29 6.21 -6.06
C ILE A 56 12.74 5.96 -4.66
N ASP A 57 12.98 6.93 -3.77
CA ASP A 57 12.42 6.91 -2.42
C ASP A 57 10.94 7.32 -2.45
N MET A 58 10.09 6.47 -1.87
CA MET A 58 8.65 6.69 -1.80
C MET A 58 8.13 6.70 -0.35
N ASP A 59 8.99 6.71 0.67
CA ASP A 59 8.56 6.53 2.07
C ASP A 59 7.62 7.62 2.57
N ALA A 60 7.74 8.83 2.05
CA ALA A 60 6.84 9.93 2.37
C ALA A 60 5.41 9.75 1.80
N LEU A 61 5.15 8.74 0.98
CA LEU A 61 3.88 8.54 0.27
C LEU A 61 2.99 7.51 0.96
N SER A 62 1.67 7.70 0.85
CA SER A 62 0.70 6.70 1.29
C SER A 62 0.78 5.44 0.42
N THR A 63 0.37 4.28 0.95
CA THR A 63 0.35 3.01 0.22
C THR A 63 -0.29 3.12 -1.16
N HIS A 64 -1.45 3.79 -1.25
CA HIS A 64 -2.15 3.98 -2.53
C HIS A 64 -1.33 4.82 -3.53
N ASP A 65 -0.60 5.82 -3.04
CA ASP A 65 0.22 6.70 -3.86
C ASP A 65 1.51 5.98 -4.31
N LYS A 66 2.10 5.14 -3.44
CA LYS A 66 3.18 4.20 -3.79
C LYS A 66 2.74 3.26 -4.92
N THR A 67 1.59 2.59 -4.77
CA THR A 67 1.04 1.69 -5.82
C THR A 67 0.85 2.42 -7.16
N LEU A 68 0.30 3.64 -7.14
CA LEU A 68 0.10 4.43 -8.36
C LEU A 68 1.43 4.75 -9.05
N LEU A 69 2.42 5.27 -8.30
CA LEU A 69 3.71 5.65 -8.87
C LEU A 69 4.49 4.43 -9.34
N MET A 70 4.54 3.36 -8.55
CA MET A 70 5.15 2.09 -8.96
C MET A 70 4.53 1.59 -10.26
N GLY A 71 3.20 1.64 -10.39
CA GLY A 71 2.50 1.23 -11.61
C GLY A 71 2.88 2.08 -12.82
N ILE A 72 2.84 3.41 -12.70
CA ILE A 72 3.19 4.33 -13.80
C ILE A 72 4.65 4.15 -14.22
N LEU A 73 5.58 4.10 -13.26
CA LEU A 73 7.01 3.94 -13.53
C LEU A 73 7.30 2.58 -14.16
N THR A 74 6.72 1.51 -13.63
CA THR A 74 6.88 0.16 -14.20
C THR A 74 6.37 0.11 -15.63
N ALA A 75 5.18 0.66 -15.90
CA ALA A 75 4.63 0.72 -17.24
C ALA A 75 5.52 1.50 -18.20
N ALA A 76 5.94 2.72 -17.82
CA ALA A 76 6.79 3.57 -18.64
C ALA A 76 8.16 2.92 -18.95
N ILE A 77 8.78 2.26 -17.97
CA ILE A 77 10.06 1.54 -18.15
C ILE A 77 9.87 0.34 -19.08
N CYS A 78 8.82 -0.46 -18.86
CA CYS A 78 8.54 -1.62 -19.69
C CYS A 78 8.27 -1.22 -21.15
N GLU A 79 7.44 -0.20 -21.38
CA GLU A 79 7.14 0.31 -22.72
C GLU A 79 8.38 0.88 -23.41
N TYR A 80 9.20 1.66 -22.69
CA TYR A 80 10.45 2.18 -23.24
C TYR A 80 11.40 1.06 -23.66
N LYS A 81 11.52 0.00 -22.85
CA LYS A 81 12.38 -1.16 -23.15
C LYS A 81 11.84 -2.03 -24.26
N LEU A 82 10.51 -2.13 -24.42
CA LEU A 82 9.90 -2.79 -25.58
C LEU A 82 10.14 -2.02 -26.88
N ALA A 83 10.10 -0.69 -26.83
CA ALA A 83 10.42 0.17 -27.98
C ALA A 83 11.92 0.19 -28.30
N ASN A 84 12.78 -0.02 -27.29
CA ASN A 84 14.25 0.03 -27.41
C ASN A 84 14.88 -1.26 -26.85
N PRO A 85 14.64 -2.42 -27.50
CA PRO A 85 15.14 -3.69 -27.01
C PRO A 85 16.65 -3.81 -27.20
N SER A 86 17.31 -4.49 -26.26
CA SER A 86 18.71 -4.89 -26.33
C SER A 86 18.82 -6.41 -26.17
N GLN A 87 19.74 -7.03 -26.89
CA GLN A 87 20.05 -8.46 -26.73
C GLN A 87 20.83 -8.73 -25.44
N GLU A 88 21.56 -7.74 -24.93
CA GLU A 88 22.29 -7.81 -23.67
C GLU A 88 21.46 -7.19 -22.54
N LEU A 89 21.67 -7.67 -21.31
CA LEU A 89 21.09 -7.07 -20.11
C LEU A 89 21.68 -5.66 -19.91
N THR A 90 20.87 -4.63 -20.14
CA THR A 90 21.29 -3.22 -19.98
C THR A 90 20.79 -2.62 -18.68
N ASN A 91 19.61 -3.01 -18.21
CA ASN A 91 18.95 -2.42 -17.04
C ASN A 91 18.32 -3.50 -16.16
N VAL A 92 18.31 -3.25 -14.85
CA VAL A 92 17.61 -4.08 -13.87
C VAL A 92 16.61 -3.19 -13.13
N LEU A 93 15.34 -3.55 -13.19
CA LEU A 93 14.28 -2.93 -12.39
C LEU A 93 14.07 -3.78 -11.14
N ILE A 94 14.20 -3.16 -9.97
CA ILE A 94 13.91 -3.78 -8.67
C ILE A 94 12.63 -3.16 -8.15
N LEU A 95 11.60 -3.99 -7.97
CA LEU A 95 10.35 -3.61 -7.33
C LEU A 95 10.41 -4.08 -5.87
N ASP A 96 10.70 -3.14 -4.98
CA ASP A 96 10.63 -3.37 -3.54
C ASP A 96 9.17 -3.33 -3.07
N GLU A 97 8.85 -4.16 -2.09
CA GLU A 97 7.47 -4.43 -1.63
C GLU A 97 6.49 -4.61 -2.81
N ALA A 98 6.83 -5.55 -3.69
CA ALA A 98 6.11 -5.80 -4.94
C ALA A 98 4.60 -6.03 -4.73
N HIS A 99 4.16 -6.47 -3.55
CA HIS A 99 2.75 -6.58 -3.19
C HIS A 99 1.96 -5.28 -3.31
N TYR A 100 2.59 -4.10 -3.23
CA TYR A 100 1.87 -2.85 -3.48
C TYR A 100 1.26 -2.79 -4.88
N LEU A 101 1.98 -3.30 -5.89
CA LEU A 101 1.51 -3.36 -7.27
C LEU A 101 0.81 -4.69 -7.60
N LEU A 102 1.25 -5.79 -6.99
CA LEU A 102 0.95 -7.17 -7.41
C LEU A 102 0.25 -8.01 -6.33
N GLY A 103 -0.20 -7.39 -5.24
CA GLY A 103 -0.76 -8.06 -4.06
C GLY A 103 -2.25 -8.40 -4.15
N LYS A 104 -2.67 -9.42 -3.38
CA LYS A 104 -4.05 -9.89 -3.25
C LYS A 104 -4.97 -8.93 -2.49
N GLU A 105 -4.43 -8.15 -1.56
CA GLU A 105 -5.20 -7.17 -0.78
C GLU A 105 -5.80 -6.07 -1.67
N ASN A 106 -5.19 -5.84 -2.84
CA ASN A 106 -5.76 -5.02 -3.90
C ASN A 106 -7.01 -5.66 -4.55
N VAL A 107 -7.46 -6.85 -4.16
CA VAL A 107 -8.58 -7.59 -4.78
C VAL A 107 -9.70 -7.89 -3.78
N SER A 108 -9.52 -7.61 -2.48
CA SER A 108 -10.52 -7.92 -1.44
C SER A 108 -11.62 -6.85 -1.36
N GLY A 109 -12.64 -6.98 -2.22
CA GLY A 109 -13.89 -6.22 -2.16
C GLY A 109 -14.83 -6.55 -3.34
N GLU A 110 -16.07 -6.95 -3.06
CA GLU A 110 -17.01 -7.54 -4.04
C GLU A 110 -17.38 -6.64 -5.24
N ALA A 111 -17.13 -5.32 -5.17
CA ALA A 111 -17.46 -4.38 -6.25
C ALA A 111 -16.25 -3.91 -7.09
N TYR A 112 -15.01 -4.04 -6.59
CA TYR A 112 -13.79 -3.53 -7.26
C TYR A 112 -12.78 -4.64 -7.62
N SER A 113 -13.01 -5.87 -7.16
CA SER A 113 -12.12 -7.02 -7.34
C SER A 113 -11.80 -7.34 -8.81
N GLY A 114 -12.76 -7.19 -9.72
CA GLY A 114 -12.57 -7.54 -11.13
C GLY A 114 -11.59 -6.63 -11.87
N ALA A 115 -11.74 -5.31 -11.72
CA ALA A 115 -10.89 -4.33 -12.40
C ALA A 115 -9.46 -4.32 -11.82
N GLN A 116 -9.34 -4.48 -10.50
CA GLN A 116 -8.02 -4.54 -9.85
C GLN A 116 -7.27 -5.82 -10.22
N LEU A 117 -7.94 -6.98 -10.23
CA LEU A 117 -7.34 -8.22 -10.70
C LEU A 117 -6.96 -8.14 -12.18
N GLN A 118 -7.78 -7.49 -13.02
CA GLN A 118 -7.46 -7.26 -14.42
C GLN A 118 -6.21 -6.38 -14.58
N ALA A 119 -6.06 -5.33 -13.76
CA ALA A 119 -4.87 -4.48 -13.76
C ALA A 119 -3.63 -5.27 -13.35
N ILE A 120 -3.70 -6.06 -12.27
CA ILE A 120 -2.59 -6.92 -11.83
C ILE A 120 -2.21 -7.93 -12.92
N ASN A 121 -3.20 -8.53 -13.58
CA ASN A 121 -2.96 -9.44 -14.70
C ASN A 121 -2.29 -8.72 -15.89
N ALA A 122 -2.70 -7.49 -16.20
CA ALA A 122 -2.08 -6.69 -17.25
C ALA A 122 -0.61 -6.36 -16.91
N PHE A 123 -0.31 -5.99 -15.65
CA PHE A 123 1.06 -5.81 -15.21
C PHE A 123 1.86 -7.12 -15.26
N THR A 124 1.27 -8.23 -14.80
CA THR A 124 1.92 -9.55 -14.86
C THR A 124 2.28 -9.94 -16.30
N GLU A 125 1.38 -9.66 -17.26
CA GLU A 125 1.64 -9.92 -18.68
C GLU A 125 2.69 -8.97 -19.24
N MET A 126 2.65 -7.69 -18.88
CA MET A 126 3.70 -6.73 -19.27
C MET A 126 5.08 -7.20 -18.80
N LEU A 127 5.19 -7.63 -17.53
CA LEU A 127 6.42 -8.17 -16.94
C LEU A 127 6.88 -9.47 -17.63
N ARG A 128 5.95 -10.27 -18.15
CA ARG A 128 6.26 -11.46 -18.94
C ARG A 128 6.85 -11.10 -20.30
N VAL A 129 6.28 -10.10 -20.97
CA VAL A 129 6.63 -9.72 -22.35
C VAL A 129 7.97 -8.97 -22.43
N VAL A 130 8.39 -8.26 -21.37
CA VAL A 130 9.68 -7.55 -21.37
C VAL A 130 10.91 -8.47 -21.36
N GLY A 131 10.72 -9.77 -21.13
CA GLY A 131 11.79 -10.76 -21.25
C GLY A 131 12.47 -10.70 -22.62
N GLY A 132 13.80 -10.50 -22.64
CA GLY A 132 14.57 -10.40 -23.88
C GLY A 132 14.68 -8.99 -24.48
N THR A 133 14.18 -7.96 -23.79
CA THR A 133 14.39 -6.55 -24.17
C THR A 133 15.68 -5.96 -23.58
N GLY A 134 16.48 -6.76 -22.87
CA GLY A 134 17.61 -6.31 -22.08
C GLY A 134 17.21 -5.69 -20.74
N LEU A 135 15.94 -5.84 -20.33
CA LEU A 135 15.45 -5.52 -18.99
C LEU A 135 15.39 -6.79 -18.14
N GLY A 136 16.08 -6.79 -17.00
CA GLY A 136 15.86 -7.74 -15.91
C GLY A 136 14.89 -7.17 -14.89
N VAL A 137 14.02 -8.00 -14.32
CA VAL A 137 13.09 -7.59 -13.25
C VAL A 137 13.34 -8.43 -12.01
N ILE A 138 13.48 -7.77 -10.87
CA ILE A 138 13.56 -8.38 -9.54
C ILE A 138 12.34 -7.92 -8.76
N LEU A 139 11.59 -8.90 -8.24
CA LEU A 139 10.49 -8.67 -7.32
C LEU A 139 10.99 -9.01 -5.91
N ALA A 140 11.00 -8.02 -5.01
CA ALA A 140 11.35 -8.21 -3.61
C ALA A 140 10.09 -8.05 -2.76
N ASP A 141 9.88 -9.01 -1.85
CA ASP A 141 8.73 -9.01 -0.95
C ASP A 141 9.03 -9.86 0.29
N GLN A 142 8.44 -9.49 1.43
CA GLN A 142 8.58 -10.22 2.69
C GLN A 142 7.69 -11.45 2.76
N SER A 143 6.55 -11.45 2.06
CA SER A 143 5.58 -12.54 2.10
C SER A 143 5.13 -12.93 0.70
N PRO A 144 5.70 -14.00 0.11
CA PRO A 144 5.27 -14.51 -1.20
C PRO A 144 3.77 -14.80 -1.31
N THR A 145 3.09 -15.15 -0.21
CA THR A 145 1.64 -15.37 -0.19
C THR A 145 0.82 -14.10 -0.31
N SER A 146 1.39 -12.91 -0.09
CA SER A 146 0.74 -11.62 -0.33
C SER A 146 0.49 -11.37 -1.83
N LEU A 147 1.34 -11.92 -2.69
CA LEU A 147 1.28 -11.77 -4.15
C LEU A 147 0.15 -12.61 -4.76
N VAL A 148 -0.40 -12.14 -5.88
CA VAL A 148 -1.34 -12.97 -6.64
C VAL A 148 -0.64 -14.18 -7.26
N PRO A 149 -1.31 -15.34 -7.38
CA PRO A 149 -0.68 -16.56 -7.89
C PRO A 149 -0.07 -16.44 -9.28
N GLU A 150 -0.61 -15.57 -10.14
CA GLU A 150 -0.10 -15.40 -11.51
C GLU A 150 1.31 -14.79 -11.56
N VAL A 151 1.69 -14.01 -10.56
CA VAL A 151 3.03 -13.42 -10.44
C VAL A 151 4.05 -14.50 -10.15
N MET A 152 3.73 -15.44 -9.25
CA MET A 152 4.63 -16.56 -8.92
C MET A 152 4.96 -17.43 -10.14
N LYS A 153 4.07 -17.51 -11.14
CA LYS A 153 4.28 -18.32 -12.35
C LYS A 153 5.26 -17.71 -13.34
N ILE A 154 5.52 -16.39 -13.28
CA ILE A 154 6.48 -15.73 -14.17
C ILE A 154 7.88 -15.63 -13.57
N VAL A 155 8.03 -15.88 -12.26
CA VAL A 155 9.33 -15.85 -11.57
C VAL A 155 10.17 -17.07 -12.00
N VAL A 156 11.31 -16.79 -12.63
CA VAL A 156 12.19 -17.83 -13.19
C VAL A 156 13.24 -18.31 -12.18
N ASN A 157 13.84 -17.38 -11.43
CA ASN A 157 14.86 -17.64 -10.43
C ASN A 157 14.40 -17.08 -9.09
N MET A 158 14.78 -17.72 -8.00
CA MET A 158 14.39 -17.31 -6.64
C MET A 158 15.60 -17.27 -5.71
N ILE A 159 15.68 -16.20 -4.92
CA ILE A 159 16.58 -16.09 -3.78
C ILE A 159 15.68 -16.00 -2.56
N ILE A 160 15.70 -17.03 -1.73
CA ILE A 160 14.78 -17.19 -0.60
C ILE A 160 15.59 -17.00 0.68
N HIS A 161 15.34 -15.91 1.39
CA HIS A 161 15.85 -15.69 2.74
C HIS A 161 14.95 -16.37 3.79
N ALA A 162 15.22 -16.13 5.07
CA ALA A 162 14.43 -16.70 6.15
C ALA A 162 12.96 -16.25 6.04
N LEU A 163 12.05 -17.22 5.97
CA LEU A 163 10.60 -16.98 5.92
C LEU A 163 9.95 -17.59 7.17
N PRO A 164 9.39 -16.78 8.10
CA PRO A 164 8.81 -17.29 9.34
C PRO A 164 7.54 -18.13 9.09
N SER A 165 6.71 -17.70 8.15
CA SER A 165 5.43 -18.34 7.83
C SER A 165 5.64 -19.73 7.22
N LYS A 166 4.89 -20.72 7.69
CA LYS A 166 4.89 -22.06 7.07
C LYS A 166 4.29 -22.01 5.66
N GLU A 167 3.25 -21.22 5.46
CA GLU A 167 2.56 -21.09 4.18
C GLU A 167 3.49 -20.48 3.11
N ASP A 168 4.25 -19.43 3.47
CA ASP A 168 5.22 -18.83 2.56
C ASP A 168 6.34 -19.82 2.19
N ARG A 169 6.84 -20.57 3.18
CA ARG A 169 7.87 -21.60 2.98
C ARG A 169 7.40 -22.71 2.05
N GLU A 170 6.19 -23.22 2.26
CA GLU A 170 5.60 -24.25 1.41
C GLU A 170 5.37 -23.72 -0.01
N LEU A 171 4.88 -22.48 -0.16
CA LEU A 171 4.69 -21.85 -1.45
C LEU A 171 6.01 -21.80 -2.24
N VAL A 172 7.04 -21.15 -1.72
CA VAL A 172 8.32 -21.02 -2.44
C VAL A 172 9.05 -22.35 -2.59
N GLY A 173 8.94 -23.23 -1.59
CA GLY A 173 9.54 -24.57 -1.62
C GLY A 173 9.01 -25.43 -2.75
N ASN A 174 7.69 -25.39 -2.97
CA ASN A 174 7.03 -26.10 -4.07
C ASN A 174 7.48 -25.59 -5.45
N TYR A 175 7.67 -24.28 -5.62
CA TYR A 175 8.16 -23.70 -6.87
C TYR A 175 9.65 -24.01 -7.14
N THR A 176 10.44 -24.21 -6.08
CA THR A 176 11.90 -24.37 -6.17
C THR A 176 12.39 -25.82 -6.03
N ARG A 177 11.47 -26.79 -6.00
CA ARG A 177 11.78 -28.22 -5.84
C ARG A 177 12.55 -28.54 -4.55
N CYS A 178 12.28 -27.78 -3.49
CA CYS A 178 12.83 -28.08 -2.17
C CYS A 178 12.23 -29.38 -1.61
N THR A 179 13.02 -30.16 -0.88
CA THR A 179 12.52 -31.25 -0.04
C THR A 179 11.81 -30.70 1.20
N GLU A 180 10.97 -31.50 1.87
CA GLU A 180 10.32 -31.10 3.14
C GLU A 180 11.33 -30.60 4.17
N SER A 181 12.49 -31.28 4.29
CA SER A 181 13.58 -30.85 5.18
C SER A 181 14.20 -29.51 4.78
N GLN A 182 14.27 -29.19 3.48
CA GLN A 182 14.75 -27.89 3.00
C GLN A 182 13.70 -26.79 3.24
N ILE A 183 12.42 -27.10 3.06
CA ILE A 183 11.31 -26.19 3.39
C ILE A 183 11.33 -25.83 4.87
N ASP A 184 11.52 -26.81 5.75
CA ASP A 184 11.68 -26.57 7.18
C ASP A 184 12.92 -25.74 7.50
N HIS A 185 14.04 -26.01 6.82
CA HIS A 185 15.29 -25.27 6.99
C HIS A 185 15.13 -23.76 6.68
N ILE A 186 14.33 -23.39 5.67
CA ILE A 186 14.12 -21.97 5.30
C ILE A 186 13.67 -21.13 6.50
N GLY A 187 12.87 -21.69 7.42
CA GLY A 187 12.37 -20.94 8.58
C GLY A 187 13.43 -20.67 9.66
N GLY A 188 14.52 -21.45 9.68
CA GLY A 188 15.58 -21.36 10.69
C GLY A 188 16.86 -20.68 10.21
N MET A 189 16.91 -20.23 8.94
CA MET A 189 18.08 -19.59 8.36
C MET A 189 18.45 -18.31 9.11
N GLN A 190 19.74 -18.10 9.32
CA GLN A 190 20.26 -16.89 9.96
C GLN A 190 20.39 -15.74 8.95
N PRO A 191 20.51 -14.47 9.39
CA PRO A 191 20.79 -13.36 8.49
C PRO A 191 21.96 -13.65 7.54
N GLY A 192 21.74 -13.38 6.26
CA GLY A 192 22.67 -13.68 5.17
C GLY A 192 22.68 -15.14 4.69
N GLU A 193 21.95 -16.08 5.29
CA GLU A 193 21.67 -17.37 4.66
C GLU A 193 20.49 -17.26 3.68
N ALA A 194 20.57 -18.02 2.60
CA ALA A 194 19.50 -18.10 1.61
C ALA A 194 19.51 -19.46 0.90
N VAL A 195 18.33 -19.86 0.44
CA VAL A 195 18.17 -20.89 -0.59
C VAL A 195 18.08 -20.19 -1.94
N VAL A 196 18.98 -20.51 -2.86
CA VAL A 196 18.99 -20.00 -4.23
C VAL A 196 18.56 -21.09 -5.17
N TYR A 197 17.53 -20.81 -5.96
CA TYR A 197 17.07 -21.64 -7.06
C TYR A 197 17.27 -20.91 -8.37
N LEU A 198 18.13 -21.47 -9.23
CA LEU A 198 18.33 -21.00 -10.60
C LEU A 198 17.75 -22.04 -11.55
N GLN A 199 16.86 -21.62 -12.45
CA GLN A 199 16.14 -22.54 -13.34
C GLN A 199 17.09 -23.44 -14.14
N HIS A 200 18.21 -22.90 -14.60
CA HIS A 200 19.21 -23.62 -15.40
C HIS A 200 20.00 -24.66 -14.60
N GLU A 201 20.09 -24.52 -13.28
CA GLU A 201 20.73 -25.50 -12.40
C GLU A 201 19.76 -26.60 -11.94
N GLY A 202 18.46 -26.28 -11.91
CA GLY A 202 17.37 -27.22 -11.66
C GLY A 202 17.29 -27.79 -10.24
N THR A 203 18.19 -27.38 -9.35
CA THR A 203 18.29 -27.82 -7.95
C THR A 203 18.50 -26.63 -7.02
N PRO A 204 17.82 -26.57 -5.86
CA PRO A 204 18.01 -25.49 -4.89
C PRO A 204 19.35 -25.67 -4.14
N LYS A 205 20.07 -24.57 -3.94
CA LYS A 205 21.35 -24.54 -3.24
C LYS A 205 21.27 -23.64 -2.02
N ASN A 206 21.78 -24.11 -0.89
CA ASN A 206 21.96 -23.26 0.28
C ASN A 206 23.25 -22.44 0.12
N VAL A 207 23.17 -21.14 0.34
CA VAL A 207 24.28 -20.20 0.19
C VAL A 207 24.37 -19.26 1.38
N LYS A 208 25.59 -18.76 1.65
CA LYS A 208 25.83 -17.65 2.56
C LYS A 208 26.20 -16.42 1.75
N MET A 209 25.37 -15.39 1.84
CA MET A 209 25.62 -14.10 1.23
C MET A 209 26.81 -13.42 1.91
N PHE A 210 27.67 -12.81 1.10
CA PHE A 210 28.70 -11.94 1.60
C PHE A 210 28.08 -10.63 2.12
N GLN A 211 28.65 -10.12 3.21
CA GLN A 211 28.28 -8.81 3.76
C GLN A 211 28.55 -7.70 2.74
N LEU A 212 27.64 -6.72 2.67
CA LEU A 212 27.66 -5.65 1.66
C LEU A 212 28.97 -4.85 1.70
N GLU A 213 29.55 -4.66 2.87
CA GLU A 213 30.81 -3.96 3.11
C GLU A 213 31.98 -4.58 2.33
N ARG A 214 31.89 -5.85 1.93
CA ARG A 214 32.90 -6.48 1.07
C ARG A 214 32.88 -5.98 -0.37
N PHE A 215 31.77 -5.38 -0.80
CA PHE A 215 31.57 -4.90 -2.15
C PHE A 215 31.63 -3.37 -2.27
N VAL A 216 31.53 -2.65 -1.15
CA VAL A 216 31.52 -1.18 -1.13
C VAL A 216 32.94 -0.64 -0.92
N ILE A 217 33.46 0.08 -1.91
CA ILE A 217 34.73 0.82 -1.81
C ILE A 217 34.45 2.14 -1.09
N GLY A 218 35.14 2.39 0.03
CA GLY A 218 35.01 3.64 0.81
C GLY A 218 34.16 3.53 2.09
N GLY A 219 33.59 2.35 2.36
CA GLY A 219 32.73 2.10 3.51
C GLY A 219 31.30 2.61 3.32
N ILE A 220 30.36 2.02 4.05
CA ILE A 220 28.97 2.47 4.10
C ILE A 220 28.87 3.45 5.26
N SER A 221 28.30 4.64 5.03
CA SER A 221 28.01 5.56 6.13
C SER A 221 27.10 4.85 7.14
N LYS A 222 27.47 4.89 8.41
CA LYS A 222 26.62 4.35 9.49
C LYS A 222 25.49 5.31 9.86
N GLU A 223 25.57 6.55 9.39
CA GLU A 223 24.52 7.54 9.61
C GLU A 223 23.38 7.28 8.61
N PRO A 224 22.13 7.19 9.08
CA PRO A 224 20.98 7.06 8.19
C PRO A 224 20.90 8.29 7.29
N VAL A 225 20.52 8.07 6.04
CA VAL A 225 20.24 9.16 5.11
C VAL A 225 18.96 9.84 5.57
N ASP A 226 19.00 11.16 5.79
CA ASP A 226 17.84 11.96 6.18
C ASP A 226 17.35 12.86 5.03
N ASP A 227 16.14 13.41 5.20
CA ASP A 227 15.51 14.32 4.22
C ASP A 227 16.40 15.53 3.87
N ARG A 228 17.24 15.99 4.81
CA ARG A 228 18.11 17.15 4.58
C ARG A 228 19.26 16.78 3.66
N MET A 229 19.87 15.62 3.86
CA MET A 229 20.90 15.08 2.99
C MET A 229 20.36 14.85 1.57
N ILE A 230 19.15 14.29 1.45
CA ILE A 230 18.48 14.12 0.15
C ILE A 230 18.23 15.49 -0.50
N ALA A 231 17.63 16.43 0.23
CA ALA A 231 17.35 17.76 -0.31
C ALA A 231 18.62 18.50 -0.74
N GLU A 232 19.71 18.39 0.01
CA GLU A 232 20.99 18.98 -0.35
C GLU A 232 21.61 18.33 -1.60
N HIS A 233 21.52 17.00 -1.72
CA HIS A 233 21.94 16.29 -2.93
C HIS A 233 21.11 16.71 -4.15
N MET A 234 19.79 16.80 -3.99
CA MET A 234 18.86 17.17 -5.07
C MET A 234 19.04 18.61 -5.55
N LYS A 235 19.57 19.54 -4.73
CA LYS A 235 19.87 20.91 -5.17
C LYS A 235 20.78 20.95 -6.39
N LYS A 236 21.75 20.04 -6.48
CA LYS A 236 22.66 19.99 -7.64
C LYS A 236 21.91 19.58 -8.91
N ILE A 237 21.06 18.56 -8.80
CA ILE A 237 20.23 18.08 -9.92
C ILE A 237 19.28 19.20 -10.38
N VAL A 238 18.65 19.90 -9.44
CA VAL A 238 17.77 21.05 -9.73
C VAL A 238 18.53 22.22 -10.37
N GLN A 239 19.80 22.45 -10.02
CA GLN A 239 20.62 23.47 -10.68
C GLN A 239 20.93 23.11 -12.13
N ASP A 240 21.23 21.83 -12.38
CA ASP A 240 21.50 21.32 -13.73
C ASP A 240 20.21 21.20 -14.58
N HIS A 241 19.06 21.05 -13.92
CA HIS A 241 17.72 20.96 -14.51
C HIS A 241 16.70 21.92 -13.84
N PRO A 242 16.82 23.25 -14.06
CA PRO A 242 15.93 24.24 -13.44
C PRO A 242 14.45 24.04 -13.79
N GLU A 243 14.17 23.43 -14.94
CA GLU A 243 12.83 23.09 -15.43
C GLU A 243 12.08 22.11 -14.52
N LEU A 244 12.78 21.33 -13.69
CA LEU A 244 12.16 20.41 -12.74
C LEU A 244 11.45 21.12 -11.57
N VAL A 245 11.68 22.43 -11.40
CA VAL A 245 11.04 23.26 -10.37
C VAL A 245 9.84 24.04 -10.93
N ASP A 246 9.66 24.08 -12.25
CA ASP A 246 8.57 24.81 -12.89
C ASP A 246 7.26 24.02 -12.76
N ALA A 247 6.54 24.27 -11.66
CA ALA A 247 5.17 23.79 -11.46
C ALA A 247 4.16 24.86 -11.89
N GLU A 248 3.10 24.47 -12.59
CA GLU A 248 2.01 25.41 -12.84
C GLU A 248 1.30 25.76 -11.52
N PRO A 249 0.92 27.04 -11.32
CA PRO A 249 0.13 27.41 -10.17
C PRO A 249 -1.18 26.61 -10.22
N ILE A 250 -1.47 25.94 -9.12
CA ILE A 250 -2.67 25.11 -9.01
C ILE A 250 -3.87 26.07 -9.10
N PRO A 251 -4.85 25.81 -9.99
CA PRO A 251 -6.02 26.67 -10.15
C PRO A 251 -6.68 26.99 -8.80
N GLU A 252 -7.05 28.26 -8.56
CA GLU A 252 -7.61 28.73 -7.28
C GLU A 252 -8.92 28.02 -6.89
N ASP A 253 -9.62 27.44 -7.85
CA ASP A 253 -10.83 26.63 -7.68
C ASP A 253 -10.55 25.17 -7.27
N MET A 254 -9.28 24.77 -7.30
CA MET A 254 -8.83 23.47 -6.84
C MET A 254 -8.43 23.57 -5.36
N ASP A 255 -9.38 23.25 -4.48
CA ASP A 255 -9.17 23.31 -3.04
C ASP A 255 -8.15 22.24 -2.58
N ILE A 256 -6.92 22.67 -2.32
CA ILE A 256 -5.77 21.84 -1.88
C ILE A 256 -5.70 21.76 -0.35
N GLN A 257 -6.44 22.63 0.35
CA GLN A 257 -6.44 22.70 1.81
C GLN A 257 -7.59 21.92 2.46
N SER A 258 -8.61 21.52 1.71
CA SER A 258 -9.61 20.61 2.25
C SER A 258 -9.07 19.19 2.31
N ARG A 259 -8.90 18.68 3.55
CA ARG A 259 -9.23 17.27 3.84
C ARG A 259 -10.52 16.97 3.06
N PRO A 260 -10.61 15.85 2.31
CA PRO A 260 -11.78 15.60 1.48
C PRO A 260 -13.04 15.83 2.31
N SER A 261 -13.89 16.75 1.85
CA SER A 261 -15.17 16.97 2.51
C SER A 261 -15.87 15.60 2.55
N LYS A 262 -16.44 15.25 3.71
CA LYS A 262 -17.00 13.92 3.99
C LYS A 262 -18.13 13.48 3.03
N ASN A 263 -18.47 14.26 2.00
CA ASN A 263 -19.69 14.11 1.21
C ASN A 263 -19.55 13.94 -0.31
N GLU A 264 -18.35 13.86 -0.91
CA GLU A 264 -18.25 13.58 -2.36
C GLU A 264 -17.82 12.14 -2.65
N ARG A 265 -18.67 11.20 -2.25
CA ARG A 265 -18.80 9.87 -2.87
C ARG A 265 -20.24 9.68 -3.30
N THR A 266 -20.67 10.44 -4.30
CA THR A 266 -21.94 10.18 -5.01
C THR A 266 -21.60 9.47 -6.31
N VAL A 267 -21.14 8.23 -6.20
CA VAL A 267 -21.43 7.25 -7.25
C VAL A 267 -22.87 6.84 -6.95
N GLU A 268 -23.77 7.10 -7.89
CA GLU A 268 -25.14 6.62 -7.86
C GLU A 268 -25.16 5.09 -7.85
N THR A 269 -24.98 4.48 -6.68
CA THR A 269 -25.44 3.12 -6.43
C THR A 269 -26.83 3.22 -5.83
N LYS A 270 -27.80 2.77 -6.63
CA LYS A 270 -29.19 2.57 -6.23
C LYS A 270 -29.27 1.85 -4.88
N SER A 271 -30.01 2.49 -3.98
CA SER A 271 -30.58 2.00 -2.72
C SER A 271 -29.65 1.27 -1.74
N ASP A 272 -28.96 2.02 -0.89
CA ASP A 272 -29.06 1.76 0.55
C ASP A 272 -28.72 3.04 1.33
N ASN A 273 -29.76 3.70 1.83
CA ASN A 273 -29.71 5.01 2.48
C ASN A 273 -29.25 4.89 3.95
N LYS A 274 -28.11 4.24 4.18
CA LYS A 274 -27.60 3.96 5.53
C LYS A 274 -26.25 4.62 5.76
N ASP A 275 -26.18 5.38 6.87
CA ASP A 275 -25.02 6.11 7.36
C ASP A 275 -23.76 5.20 7.35
N PRO A 276 -22.57 5.67 6.92
CA PRO A 276 -21.29 4.96 7.08
C PRO A 276 -21.11 4.28 8.45
N ARG A 277 -21.67 4.85 9.52
CA ARG A 277 -21.69 4.30 10.88
C ARG A 277 -22.50 3.01 11.00
N GLU A 278 -23.63 2.92 10.30
CA GLU A 278 -24.45 1.69 10.24
C GLU A 278 -23.77 0.56 9.46
N ARG A 279 -22.89 0.90 8.50
CA ARG A 279 -22.08 -0.09 7.76
C ARG A 279 -20.98 -0.70 8.63
N LEU A 280 -20.35 0.11 9.50
CA LEU A 280 -19.39 -0.36 10.50
C LEU A 280 -20.04 -1.34 11.47
N LEU A 281 -21.27 -1.03 11.91
CA LEU A 281 -22.06 -1.95 12.72
C LEU A 281 -22.32 -3.26 11.96
N GLN A 282 -22.73 -3.26 10.69
CA GLN A 282 -23.05 -4.51 9.96
C GLN A 282 -21.90 -5.53 9.88
N LYS A 283 -20.63 -5.09 9.96
CA LYS A 283 -19.46 -5.98 9.90
C LYS A 283 -19.28 -6.87 11.13
N PHE A 284 -19.90 -6.56 12.27
CA PHE A 284 -19.72 -7.31 13.51
C PHE A 284 -20.89 -8.24 13.85
N PRO A 285 -20.61 -9.49 14.28
CA PRO A 285 -21.62 -10.38 14.85
C PRO A 285 -22.41 -9.68 15.97
N LYS A 286 -23.71 -9.97 16.05
CA LYS A 286 -24.60 -9.37 17.06
C LYS A 286 -24.11 -9.59 18.50
N GLU A 287 -23.54 -10.76 18.76
CA GLU A 287 -22.98 -11.14 20.06
C GLU A 287 -21.83 -10.22 20.51
N ILE A 288 -20.98 -9.76 19.59
CA ILE A 288 -19.86 -8.85 19.90
C ILE A 288 -20.40 -7.45 20.24
N LYS A 289 -21.39 -6.97 19.49
CA LYS A 289 -22.06 -5.70 19.77
C LYS A 289 -22.72 -5.68 21.13
N ASP A 290 -23.45 -6.74 21.46
CA ASP A 290 -24.16 -6.85 22.73
C ASP A 290 -23.16 -6.88 23.91
N ARG A 291 -22.03 -7.59 23.79
CA ARG A 291 -20.96 -7.62 24.81
C ARG A 291 -20.26 -6.27 24.99
N ILE A 292 -19.99 -5.55 23.90
CA ILE A 292 -19.37 -4.22 23.96
C ILE A 292 -20.35 -3.22 24.58
N SER A 293 -21.61 -3.22 24.13
CA SER A 293 -22.67 -2.35 24.69
C SER A 293 -22.87 -2.57 26.20
N GLN A 294 -22.87 -3.82 26.67
CA GLN A 294 -22.95 -4.13 28.10
C GLN A 294 -21.71 -3.67 28.89
N ALA A 295 -20.52 -3.72 28.29
CA ALA A 295 -19.30 -3.28 28.94
C ALA A 295 -19.26 -1.77 29.15
N VAL A 296 -19.69 -0.99 28.16
CA VAL A 296 -19.68 0.49 28.21
C VAL A 296 -20.81 1.09 29.06
N THR A 297 -21.90 0.34 29.27
CA THR A 297 -23.04 0.75 30.10
C THR A 297 -22.93 0.29 31.57
N ASN A 298 -21.86 -0.42 31.92
CA ASN A 298 -21.62 -0.88 33.29
C ASN A 298 -21.42 0.32 34.23
N THR A 299 -22.13 0.34 35.36
CA THR A 299 -22.11 1.46 36.34
C THR A 299 -20.74 1.73 36.95
N THR A 300 -19.88 0.71 37.08
CA THR A 300 -18.50 0.88 37.58
C THR A 300 -17.61 1.49 36.51
N PHE A 301 -17.77 1.04 35.26
CA PHE A 301 -17.07 1.60 34.12
C PHE A 301 -17.47 3.05 33.87
N LYS A 302 -18.78 3.34 33.86
CA LYS A 302 -19.35 4.68 33.66
C LYS A 302 -18.70 5.74 34.55
N ARG A 303 -18.66 5.50 35.86
CA ARG A 303 -18.05 6.45 36.83
C ARG A 303 -16.56 6.68 36.57
N PHE A 304 -15.84 5.63 36.19
CA PHE A 304 -14.42 5.72 35.91
C PHE A 304 -14.14 6.44 34.57
N TRP A 305 -14.98 6.18 33.56
CA TRP A 305 -14.93 6.83 32.27
C TRP A 305 -15.21 8.33 32.38
N GLU A 306 -16.28 8.71 33.08
CA GLU A 306 -16.64 10.12 33.32
C GLU A 306 -15.53 10.89 34.06
N ASP A 307 -14.92 10.29 35.10
CA ASP A 307 -13.79 10.91 35.82
C ASP A 307 -12.53 11.08 34.95
N CYS A 308 -12.26 10.15 34.02
CA CYS A 308 -11.16 10.28 33.07
C CYS A 308 -11.48 11.30 31.96
N LEU A 309 -12.75 11.38 31.56
CA LEU A 309 -13.24 12.31 30.53
C LEU A 309 -13.19 13.76 31.04
N GLU A 310 -13.59 14.02 32.29
CA GLU A 310 -13.45 15.34 32.94
C GLU A 310 -12.00 15.80 33.08
N LYS A 311 -11.05 14.85 33.22
CA LYS A 311 -9.61 15.12 33.32
C LYS A 311 -8.91 15.19 31.96
N GLU A 312 -9.63 14.96 30.87
CA GLU A 312 -9.11 14.87 29.51
C GLU A 312 -7.90 13.92 29.38
N ASP A 313 -7.88 12.82 30.16
CA ASP A 313 -6.78 11.86 30.17
C ASP A 313 -6.89 10.90 28.97
N LEU A 314 -6.46 11.42 27.81
CA LEU A 314 -6.45 10.74 26.53
C LEU A 314 -5.74 9.38 26.56
N ASP A 315 -4.68 9.23 27.36
CA ASP A 315 -3.91 7.98 27.44
C ASP A 315 -4.68 6.87 28.15
N THR A 316 -5.26 7.20 29.30
CA THR A 316 -6.09 6.27 30.07
C THR A 316 -7.37 5.91 29.30
N LEU A 317 -8.01 6.89 28.66
CA LEU A 317 -9.22 6.68 27.86
C LEU A 317 -8.96 5.74 26.66
N THR A 318 -7.86 5.95 25.94
CA THR A 318 -7.47 5.09 24.80
C THR A 318 -7.18 3.65 25.26
N LYS A 319 -6.45 3.48 26.37
CA LYS A 319 -6.17 2.16 26.96
C LYS A 319 -7.44 1.41 27.39
N LEU A 320 -8.45 2.12 27.88
CA LEU A 320 -9.74 1.51 28.24
C LEU A 320 -10.46 0.97 27.00
N ILE A 321 -10.41 1.69 25.88
CA ILE A 321 -11.00 1.25 24.60
C ILE A 321 -10.35 -0.04 24.12
N TYR A 322 -9.01 -0.11 24.09
CA TYR A 322 -8.27 -1.32 23.73
C TYR A 322 -8.64 -2.49 24.63
N LYS A 323 -8.68 -2.27 25.95
CA LYS A 323 -9.02 -3.31 26.92
C LYS A 323 -10.45 -3.84 26.78
N ILE A 324 -11.41 -2.99 26.40
CA ILE A 324 -12.79 -3.42 26.14
C ILE A 324 -12.85 -4.18 24.81
N SER A 325 -12.17 -3.69 23.78
CA SER A 325 -12.08 -4.36 22.48
C SER A 325 -11.46 -5.76 22.59
N GLU A 326 -10.38 -5.93 23.34
CA GLU A 326 -9.75 -7.24 23.58
C GLU A 326 -10.65 -8.19 24.40
N LYS A 327 -11.35 -7.68 25.42
CA LYS A 327 -12.15 -8.52 26.33
C LYS A 327 -13.55 -8.84 25.83
N SER A 328 -14.16 -7.93 25.09
CA SER A 328 -15.56 -8.00 24.66
C SER A 328 -15.71 -8.12 23.13
N GLY A 329 -14.66 -7.82 22.36
CA GLY A 329 -14.56 -8.00 20.91
C GLY A 329 -13.39 -8.91 20.51
N ASP A 330 -12.73 -8.60 19.39
CA ASP A 330 -11.60 -9.36 18.82
C ASP A 330 -10.25 -8.64 18.91
N GLY A 331 -10.18 -7.47 19.57
CA GLY A 331 -8.97 -6.66 19.65
C GLY A 331 -8.53 -5.99 18.34
N SER A 332 -9.30 -6.14 17.26
CA SER A 332 -8.96 -5.52 15.97
C SER A 332 -9.16 -4.00 16.00
N TYR A 333 -8.50 -3.30 15.08
CA TYR A 333 -8.73 -1.88 14.84
C TYR A 333 -10.22 -1.55 14.62
N HIS A 334 -10.95 -2.40 13.88
CA HIS A 334 -12.37 -2.20 13.68
C HIS A 334 -13.17 -2.36 14.99
N SER A 335 -12.74 -3.24 15.91
CA SER A 335 -13.33 -3.37 17.25
C SER A 335 -13.00 -2.16 18.12
N HIS A 336 -11.82 -1.54 18.00
CA HIS A 336 -11.48 -0.26 18.66
C HIS A 336 -12.44 0.85 18.21
N LEU A 337 -12.67 0.99 16.90
CA LEU A 337 -13.63 1.95 16.35
C LEU A 337 -15.07 1.66 16.81
N LEU A 338 -15.44 0.39 16.92
CA LEU A 338 -16.77 -0.01 17.41
C LEU A 338 -16.97 0.37 18.88
N VAL A 339 -15.97 0.13 19.73
CA VAL A 339 -16.02 0.52 21.16
C VAL A 339 -16.07 2.04 21.29
N LEU A 340 -15.22 2.77 20.53
CA LEU A 340 -15.22 4.23 20.50
C LEU A 340 -16.58 4.78 20.07
N TYR A 341 -17.22 4.16 19.07
CA TYR A 341 -18.55 4.54 18.60
C TYR A 341 -19.61 4.43 19.71
N TYR A 342 -19.67 3.30 20.43
CA TYR A 342 -20.62 3.13 21.53
C TYR A 342 -20.37 4.12 22.67
N LEU A 343 -19.11 4.44 22.96
CA LEU A 343 -18.75 5.43 23.97
C LEU A 343 -19.11 6.85 23.54
N TYR A 344 -18.95 7.17 22.25
CA TYR A 344 -19.34 8.45 21.69
C TYR A 344 -20.86 8.66 21.76
N GLU A 345 -21.66 7.65 21.39
CA GLU A 345 -23.13 7.73 21.47
C GLU A 345 -23.64 7.91 22.90
N GLU A 346 -22.98 7.26 23.88
CA GLU A 346 -23.44 7.28 25.27
C GLU A 346 -22.91 8.50 26.07
N TYR A 347 -21.70 8.98 25.77
CA TYR A 347 -20.98 9.94 26.63
C TYR A 347 -20.54 11.23 25.93
N SER A 348 -20.75 11.40 24.62
CA SER A 348 -20.40 12.66 23.94
C SER A 348 -21.38 13.78 24.28
N CYS A 349 -20.82 14.94 24.64
CA CYS A 349 -21.51 16.22 24.69
C CYS A 349 -20.68 17.30 23.96
N GLU A 350 -21.23 18.50 23.76
CA GLU A 350 -20.54 19.60 23.04
C GLU A 350 -19.15 19.91 23.63
N ASP A 351 -18.99 19.80 24.95
CA ASP A 351 -17.73 20.10 25.66
C ASP A 351 -16.70 18.95 25.65
N THR A 352 -17.04 17.77 25.14
CA THR A 352 -16.13 16.59 25.18
C THR A 352 -15.77 16.05 23.80
N GLN A 353 -16.33 16.63 22.72
CA GLN A 353 -16.09 16.18 21.35
C GLN A 353 -14.61 16.18 20.96
N HIS A 354 -13.84 17.20 21.37
CA HIS A 354 -12.40 17.28 21.09
C HIS A 354 -11.60 16.14 21.74
N VAL A 355 -12.07 15.63 22.89
CA VAL A 355 -11.43 14.49 23.56
C VAL A 355 -11.66 13.21 22.75
N PHE A 356 -12.87 12.98 22.22
CA PHE A 356 -13.15 11.83 21.35
C PHE A 356 -12.39 11.90 20.02
N GLU A 357 -12.22 13.10 19.46
CA GLU A 357 -11.37 13.33 18.28
C GLU A 357 -9.90 13.00 18.59
N GLY A 358 -9.36 13.43 19.73
CA GLY A 358 -7.99 13.11 20.16
C GLY A 358 -7.77 11.62 20.42
N ILE A 359 -8.79 10.90 20.94
CA ILE A 359 -8.74 9.44 21.07
C ILE A 359 -8.71 8.77 19.68
N ALA A 360 -9.56 9.22 18.76
CA ALA A 360 -9.58 8.69 17.39
C ALA A 360 -8.21 8.88 16.70
N GLU A 361 -7.60 10.06 16.85
CA GLU A 361 -6.26 10.32 16.31
C GLU A 361 -5.17 9.43 16.93
N LYS A 362 -5.25 9.10 18.23
CA LYS A 362 -4.33 8.13 18.86
C LYS A 362 -4.54 6.71 18.34
N ILE A 363 -5.79 6.26 18.21
CA ILE A 363 -6.11 4.91 17.70
C ILE A 363 -5.64 4.78 16.23
N ASP A 364 -5.78 5.84 15.43
CA ASP A 364 -5.31 5.88 14.06
C ASP A 364 -3.77 5.99 13.99
N GLY A 365 -3.15 6.73 14.90
CA GLY A 365 -1.70 6.96 14.95
C GLY A 365 -0.87 5.77 15.44
N GLU A 366 -1.36 4.98 16.40
CA GLU A 366 -0.65 3.80 16.92
C GLU A 366 -0.71 2.58 15.98
N VAL A 367 -1.64 2.56 15.03
CA VAL A 367 -1.70 1.52 13.97
C VAL A 367 -0.71 1.80 12.83
N VAL A 368 -0.13 3.01 12.81
CA VAL A 368 0.90 3.45 11.85
C VAL A 368 2.31 3.39 12.46
N GLY A 369 2.43 2.98 13.72
CA GLY A 369 3.69 2.90 14.48
C GLY A 369 4.37 1.54 14.44
#